data_AF-A0A950IAS5-F1
#
_entry.id   AF-A0A950IAS5-F1
#
_cell.length_a   1.000
_cell.length_b   1.000
_cell.length_c   1.000
_cell.angle_alpha   90.00
_cell.angle_beta   90.00
_cell.angle_gamma   90.00
#
_symmetry.space_group_name_H-M   'P 1'
#
loop_
_entity.id
_entity.type
_entity.pdbx_description
1 polymer ?
#
loop_
_entity_poly.entity_id
_entity_poly.type
_entity_poly.pdbx_seq_one_letter_code
_entity_poly.pdbx_strand_id
1 'polypeptide(L)'
;FWPLAQGDMFATAQALARRVTDDFVGGKIATLTLIAPKLVNMMTQRPEVRELLPITAGERPEGGARGAVEFEPSPEFVLGRLLPKYLEFTLYSAMLETNAAFYAAQLVAMNNATDNAKKLIDQNTIEMNKARQAAITKEILEIVGGAEALAG
;
A
#
# COMPACT_ATOMS: atom_id res chain seq x y z
N PHE A 1 10.41 -8.62 -4.26
CA PHE A 1 9.23 -8.63 -3.38
C PHE A 1 9.52 -7.75 -2.16
N TRP A 2 8.56 -7.00 -1.67
CA TRP A 2 8.75 -5.88 -0.72
C TRP A 2 9.51 -6.30 0.55
N PRO A 3 10.68 -5.69 0.87
CA PRO A 3 11.57 -6.15 1.94
C PRO A 3 10.98 -5.98 3.36
N LEU A 4 9.98 -5.11 3.58
CA LEU A 4 9.35 -4.99 4.90
C LEU A 4 8.44 -6.18 5.24
N ALA A 5 8.05 -6.99 4.25
CA ALA A 5 7.25 -8.19 4.47
C ALA A 5 8.11 -9.44 4.77
N GLN A 6 9.42 -9.36 4.57
CA GLN A 6 10.36 -10.45 4.82
C GLN A 6 11.23 -10.12 6.03
N GLY A 7 10.80 -10.59 7.20
CA GLY A 7 11.53 -10.42 8.46
C GLY A 7 10.63 -10.03 9.62
N ASP A 8 11.20 -9.96 10.82
CA ASP A 8 10.51 -9.44 11.98
C ASP A 8 10.38 -7.91 11.86
N MET A 9 9.19 -7.45 11.45
CA MET A 9 8.86 -6.02 11.33
C MET A 9 9.03 -5.28 12.66
N PHE A 10 8.78 -5.95 13.78
CA PHE A 10 8.93 -5.33 15.10
C PHE A 10 10.42 -5.15 15.43
N ALA A 11 11.25 -6.17 15.18
CA ALA A 11 12.70 -6.05 15.33
C ALA A 11 13.30 -4.97 14.42
N THR A 12 12.78 -4.84 13.19
CA THR A 12 13.20 -3.80 12.24
C THR A 12 12.81 -2.41 12.74
N ALA A 13 11.56 -2.23 13.19
CA ALA A 13 11.09 -0.97 13.77
C ALA A 13 11.90 -0.59 15.01
N GLN A 14 12.24 -1.56 15.86
CA GLN A 14 13.08 -1.35 17.04
C GLN A 14 14.50 -0.93 16.67
N ALA A 15 15.13 -1.59 15.70
CA ALA A 15 16.47 -1.23 15.24
C ALA A 15 16.49 0.20 14.65
N LEU A 16 15.46 0.55 13.87
CA LEU A 16 15.32 1.89 13.29
C LEU A 16 15.06 2.95 14.37
N ALA A 17 14.14 2.69 15.29
CA ALA A 17 13.81 3.61 16.39
C ALA A 17 15.05 3.91 17.25
N ARG A 18 15.84 2.89 17.61
CA ARG A 18 17.09 3.06 18.36
C ARG A 18 18.08 3.94 17.62
N ARG A 19 18.36 3.61 16.36
CA ARG A 19 19.30 4.39 15.52
C ARG A 19 18.88 5.85 15.41
N VAL A 20 17.61 6.11 15.13
CA VAL A 20 17.10 7.46 14.95
C VAL A 20 17.09 8.24 16.27
N THR A 21 16.81 7.57 17.38
CA THR A 21 16.93 8.17 18.72
C THR A 21 18.38 8.56 19.02
N ASP A 22 19.34 7.67 18.75
CA ASP A 22 20.77 7.94 18.96
C ASP A 22 21.27 9.10 18.08
N ASP A 23 20.83 9.16 16.82
CA ASP A 23 21.19 10.24 15.89
C ASP A 23 20.56 11.58 16.30
N PHE A 24 19.34 11.58 16.86
CA PHE A 24 18.67 12.80 17.36
C PHE A 24 19.32 13.31 18.65
N VAL A 25 19.52 12.42 19.64
CA VAL A 25 20.18 12.76 20.92
C VAL A 25 21.63 13.17 20.69
N GLY A 26 22.31 12.53 19.73
CA GLY A 26 23.66 12.89 19.29
C GLY A 26 23.73 14.17 18.45
N GLY A 27 22.62 14.84 18.18
CA GLY A 27 22.56 16.10 17.43
C GLY A 27 22.87 15.98 15.93
N LYS A 28 22.88 14.77 15.38
CA LYS A 28 23.12 14.54 13.94
C LYS A 28 21.89 14.87 13.11
N ILE A 29 20.70 14.72 13.68
CA ILE A 29 19.43 15.12 13.09
C ILE A 29 18.66 16.03 14.04
N ALA A 30 18.00 17.04 13.49
CA ALA A 30 17.17 17.99 14.24
C ALA A 30 15.68 17.68 14.15
N THR A 31 15.24 16.97 13.10
CA THR A 31 13.85 16.64 12.83
C THR A 31 13.73 15.24 12.22
N LEU A 32 12.63 14.56 12.55
CA LEU A 32 12.26 13.27 11.97
C LEU A 32 10.84 13.35 11.42
N THR A 33 10.70 13.14 10.13
CA THR A 33 9.40 13.11 9.45
C THR A 33 9.15 11.74 8.85
N LEU A 34 8.00 11.15 9.18
CA LEU A 34 7.48 9.91 8.62
C LEU A 34 6.56 10.22 7.45
N ILE A 35 6.82 9.59 6.30
CA ILE A 35 5.94 9.62 5.14
C ILE A 35 5.44 8.20 4.91
N ALA A 36 4.15 7.97 5.13
CA ALA A 36 3.53 6.67 4.98
C ALA A 36 2.07 6.82 4.52
N PRO A 37 1.51 5.85 3.78
CA PRO A 37 0.09 5.87 3.45
C PRO A 37 -0.75 5.57 4.70
N LYS A 38 -1.76 6.39 4.93
CA LYS A 38 -2.85 6.08 5.84
C LYS A 38 -3.91 5.26 5.11
N LEU A 39 -4.24 4.10 5.67
CA LEU A 39 -5.29 3.24 5.14
C LEU A 39 -6.65 3.71 5.69
N VAL A 40 -7.37 4.53 4.92
CA VAL A 40 -8.73 4.96 5.31
C VAL A 40 -9.74 3.84 5.08
N ASN A 41 -9.65 3.19 3.92
CA ASN A 41 -10.42 2.00 3.56
C ASN A 41 -9.72 1.25 2.41
N MET A 42 -10.27 0.11 1.97
CA MET A 42 -9.67 -0.72 0.91
C MET A 42 -9.51 0.00 -0.43
N MET A 43 -10.32 1.02 -0.73
CA MET A 43 -10.27 1.78 -1.97
C MET A 43 -9.50 3.10 -1.85
N THR A 44 -9.28 3.59 -0.62
CA THR A 44 -8.73 4.92 -0.34
C THR A 44 -7.54 4.81 0.59
N GLN A 45 -6.35 5.01 0.02
CA GLN A 45 -5.10 5.19 0.74
C GLN A 45 -4.63 6.63 0.52
N ARG A 46 -4.34 7.36 1.61
CA ARG A 46 -3.90 8.75 1.52
C ARG A 46 -2.47 8.86 2.03
N PRO A 47 -1.52 9.43 1.26
CA PRO A 47 -0.20 9.75 1.79
C PRO A 47 -0.35 10.70 2.98
N GLU A 48 0.22 10.32 4.12
CA GLU A 48 0.26 11.15 5.32
C GLU A 48 1.71 11.47 5.65
N VAL A 49 1.96 12.73 5.97
CA VAL A 49 3.26 13.23 6.42
C VAL A 49 3.12 13.58 7.89
N ARG A 50 3.86 12.91 8.75
CA ARG A 50 3.81 13.08 10.20
C ARG A 50 5.19 13.42 10.73
N GLU A 51 5.30 14.54 11.43
CA GLU A 51 6.51 14.86 12.20
C GLU A 51 6.50 14.04 13.49
N LEU A 52 7.58 13.27 13.70
CA LEU A 52 7.74 12.38 14.84
C LEU A 52 8.68 12.95 15.90
N LEU A 53 9.71 13.70 15.47
CA LEU A 53 10.64 14.43 16.34
C LEU A 53 10.84 15.83 15.77
N PRO A 54 10.92 16.87 16.63
CA PRO A 54 10.77 16.84 18.08
C PRO A 54 9.32 16.57 18.51
N ILE A 55 9.14 15.88 19.65
CA ILE A 55 7.80 15.64 20.20
C ILE A 55 7.26 16.94 20.78
N THR A 56 6.26 17.52 20.12
CA THR A 56 5.53 18.68 20.61
C THR A 56 4.44 18.25 21.57
N ALA A 57 4.27 18.95 22.69
CA ALA A 57 3.11 18.75 23.57
C ALA A 57 1.83 19.08 22.79
N GLY A 58 0.89 18.14 22.74
CA GLY A 58 -0.42 18.36 22.12
C GLY A 58 -1.30 19.32 22.94
N GLU A 59 -2.30 19.89 22.29
CA GLU A 59 -3.34 20.67 22.97
C GLU A 59 -4.09 19.79 23.98
N ARG A 60 -4.22 20.29 25.20
CA ARG A 60 -4.94 19.59 26.27
C ARG A 60 -6.45 19.78 26.04
N PRO A 61 -7.26 18.72 25.97
CA PRO A 61 -8.71 18.88 25.91
C PRO A 61 -9.23 19.53 27.21
N GLU A 62 -10.02 20.59 27.07
CA GLU A 62 -10.69 21.24 28.19
C GLU A 62 -11.68 20.25 28.84
N GLY A 63 -11.58 20.05 30.16
CA GLY A 63 -12.48 19.18 30.93
C GLY A 63 -12.02 17.74 31.15
N GLY A 64 -10.80 17.36 30.74
CA GLY A 64 -10.25 16.04 31.05
C GLY A 64 -10.09 15.79 32.56
N ALA A 65 -10.58 14.66 33.06
CA ALA A 65 -10.42 14.25 34.45
C ALA A 65 -8.94 14.25 34.85
N ARG A 66 -8.60 15.06 35.87
CA ARG A 66 -7.29 15.01 36.53
C ARG A 66 -7.26 13.80 37.45
N GLY A 67 -7.13 12.60 36.89
CA GLY A 67 -6.71 11.45 37.67
C GLY A 67 -5.32 11.75 38.22
N ALA A 68 -5.16 11.73 39.55
CA ALA A 68 -3.83 11.79 40.15
C ALA A 68 -3.10 10.49 39.77
N VAL A 69 -2.26 10.56 38.73
CA VAL A 69 -1.38 9.46 38.36
C VAL A 69 -0.13 9.60 39.22
N GLU A 70 0.09 8.64 40.10
CA GLU A 70 1.31 8.55 40.89
C GLU A 70 2.39 7.88 40.02
N PHE A 71 3.56 8.51 39.90
CA PHE A 71 4.66 8.03 39.08
C PHE A 71 5.75 7.47 39.97
N GLU A 72 6.05 6.19 39.82
CA GLU A 72 7.15 5.53 40.51
C GLU A 72 8.19 5.06 39.49
N PRO A 73 9.49 5.40 39.63
CA PRO A 73 10.16 6.17 40.69
C PRO A 73 10.14 7.72 40.52
N SER A 74 9.99 8.24 39.31
CA SER A 74 9.73 9.67 39.04
C SER A 74 9.06 9.85 37.68
N PRO A 75 8.32 10.96 37.44
CA PRO A 75 7.72 11.25 36.14
C PRO A 75 8.75 11.27 34.99
N GLU A 76 9.93 11.84 35.23
CA GLU A 76 11.01 11.96 34.24
C GLU A 76 11.59 10.60 33.89
N PHE A 77 11.75 9.73 34.89
CA PHE A 77 12.24 8.37 34.66
C PHE A 77 11.25 7.54 33.84
N VAL A 78 9.96 7.63 34.18
CA VAL A 78 8.90 6.93 33.44
C VAL A 78 8.83 7.46 32.01
N LEU A 79 8.80 8.79 31.83
CA LEU A 79 8.78 9.42 30.51
C LEU A 79 10.01 9.02 29.68
N GLY A 80 11.22 9.04 30.25
CA GLY A 80 12.45 8.65 29.58
C GLY A 80 12.44 7.21 29.06
N ARG A 81 11.71 6.30 29.73
CA ARG A 81 11.50 4.92 29.24
C ARG A 81 10.40 4.81 28.18
N LEU A 82 9.37 5.64 28.27
CA LEU A 82 8.24 5.63 27.35
C LEU A 82 8.57 6.26 25.99
N LEU A 83 9.44 7.28 25.95
CA LEU A 83 9.78 8.00 24.71
C LEU A 83 10.37 7.08 23.62
N PRO A 84 11.38 6.23 23.90
CA PRO A 84 11.87 5.28 22.89
C PRO A 84 10.80 4.28 22.47
N LYS A 85 9.99 3.80 23.42
CA LYS A 85 8.89 2.87 23.14
C LYS A 85 7.84 3.49 22.21
N TYR A 86 7.52 4.76 22.41
CA TYR A 86 6.60 5.50 21.55
C TYR A 86 7.09 5.52 20.09
N LEU A 87 8.37 5.76 19.84
CA LEU A 87 8.94 5.71 18.50
C LEU A 87 8.94 4.29 17.92
N GLU A 88 9.33 3.28 18.70
CA GLU A 88 9.26 1.86 18.30
C GLU A 88 7.85 1.49 17.82
N PHE A 89 6.83 1.79 18.63
CA PHE A 89 5.44 1.49 18.28
C PHE A 89 4.93 2.31 17.11
N THR A 90 5.26 3.60 17.03
CA THR A 90 4.80 4.47 15.93
C THR A 90 5.35 4.01 14.58
N LEU A 91 6.64 3.68 14.53
CA LEU A 91 7.26 3.15 13.32
C LEU A 91 6.71 1.77 12.96
N TYR A 92 6.53 0.90 13.95
CA TYR A 92 5.96 -0.42 13.72
C TYR A 92 4.53 -0.36 13.18
N SER A 93 3.67 0.47 13.79
CA SER A 93 2.31 0.71 13.31
C SER A 93 2.30 1.26 11.88
N ALA A 94 3.18 2.22 11.56
CA ALA A 94 3.29 2.77 10.21
C ALA A 94 3.72 1.72 9.18
N MET A 95 4.64 0.81 9.54
CA MET A 95 5.06 -0.30 8.68
C MET A 95 3.90 -1.28 8.42
N LEU A 96 3.15 -1.64 9.46
CA LEU A 96 1.96 -2.49 9.32
C LEU A 96 0.90 -1.85 8.43
N GLU A 97 0.60 -0.57 8.67
CA GLU A 97 -0.39 0.19 7.90
C GLU A 97 0.05 0.33 6.43
N THR A 98 1.33 0.57 6.18
CA THR A 98 1.91 0.60 4.83
C THR A 98 1.73 -0.73 4.11
N ASN A 99 1.98 -1.85 4.80
CA ASN A 99 1.83 -3.17 4.22
C ASN A 99 0.35 -3.49 3.90
N ALA A 100 -0.56 -3.14 4.81
CA ALA A 100 -2.00 -3.28 4.58
C ALA A 100 -2.47 -2.43 3.40
N ALA A 101 -2.01 -1.16 3.32
CA ALA A 101 -2.29 -0.25 2.23
C ALA A 101 -1.77 -0.77 0.88
N PHE A 102 -0.58 -1.37 0.87
CA PHE A 102 -0.01 -2.00 -0.31
C PHE A 102 -0.90 -3.13 -0.84
N TYR A 103 -1.29 -4.07 0.02
CA TYR A 103 -2.17 -5.18 -0.41
C TYR A 103 -3.55 -4.70 -0.84
N ALA A 104 -4.13 -3.70 -0.16
CA ALA A 104 -5.39 -3.10 -0.57
C ALA A 104 -5.30 -2.48 -1.98
N ALA A 105 -4.27 -1.65 -2.23
CA ALA A 105 -4.04 -1.04 -3.53
C ALA A 105 -3.78 -2.11 -4.61
N GLN A 106 -3.04 -3.17 -4.28
CA GLN A 106 -2.76 -4.27 -5.20
C GLN A 106 -4.05 -5.01 -5.58
N LEU A 107 -4.93 -5.32 -4.62
CA LEU A 107 -6.20 -5.98 -4.89
C LEU A 107 -7.07 -5.16 -5.85
N VAL A 108 -7.19 -3.85 -5.62
CA VAL A 108 -7.95 -2.95 -6.51
C VAL A 108 -7.34 -2.90 -7.91
N ALA A 109 -6.02 -2.77 -8.01
CA ALA A 109 -5.32 -2.75 -9.28
C ALA A 109 -5.49 -4.05 -10.07
N MET A 110 -5.41 -5.21 -9.40
CA MET A 110 -5.58 -6.53 -10.03
C MET A 110 -7.03 -6.79 -10.43
N ASN A 111 -8.01 -6.35 -9.65
CA ASN A 111 -9.43 -6.42 -10.03
C ASN A 111 -9.70 -5.60 -11.29
N ASN A 112 -9.22 -4.35 -11.34
CA ASN A 112 -9.33 -3.50 -12.52
C ASN A 112 -8.63 -4.12 -13.75
N ALA A 113 -7.44 -4.68 -13.57
CA ALA A 113 -6.73 -5.38 -14.63
C ALA A 113 -7.52 -6.60 -15.15
N THR A 114 -8.12 -7.37 -14.25
CA THR A 114 -8.95 -8.54 -14.58
C THR A 114 -10.19 -8.14 -15.38
N ASP A 115 -10.87 -7.08 -14.96
CA ASP A 115 -12.06 -6.60 -15.66
C ASP A 115 -11.73 -6.00 -17.04
N ASN A 116 -10.58 -5.33 -17.16
CA ASN A 116 -10.08 -4.87 -18.46
C ASN A 116 -9.69 -6.04 -19.37
N ALA A 117 -9.09 -7.10 -18.83
CA ALA A 117 -8.76 -8.29 -19.60
C ALA A 117 -10.04 -9.00 -20.11
N LYS A 118 -11.10 -9.10 -19.30
CA LYS A 118 -12.39 -9.65 -19.75
C LYS A 118 -12.97 -8.88 -20.93
N LYS A 119 -12.95 -7.53 -20.87
CA LYS A 119 -13.40 -6.69 -21.98
C LYS A 119 -12.63 -6.96 -23.27
N LEU A 120 -11.31 -7.13 -23.18
CA LEU A 120 -10.49 -7.48 -24.35
C LEU A 120 -10.81 -8.88 -24.89
N ILE A 121 -11.04 -9.85 -24.01
CA ILE A 121 -11.45 -11.21 -24.40
C ILE A 121 -12.77 -11.16 -25.17
N ASP A 122 -13.76 -10.41 -24.68
CA ASP A 122 -15.06 -10.28 -25.34
C ASP A 122 -14.93 -9.64 -26.72
N GLN A 123 -14.14 -8.56 -26.84
CA GLN A 123 -13.87 -7.88 -28.12
C GLN A 123 -13.17 -8.81 -29.10
N ASN A 124 -12.07 -9.46 -28.69
CA ASN A 124 -11.32 -10.38 -29.54
C ASN A 124 -12.16 -11.60 -29.94
N THR A 125 -13.09 -12.05 -29.10
CA THR A 125 -14.01 -13.14 -29.43
C THR A 125 -14.96 -12.74 -30.56
N ILE A 126 -15.46 -11.50 -30.54
CA ILE A 126 -16.29 -10.97 -31.64
C ILE A 126 -15.47 -10.86 -32.93
N GLU A 127 -14.24 -10.34 -32.86
CA GLU A 127 -13.36 -10.23 -34.03
C GLU A 127 -13.00 -11.59 -34.61
N MET A 128 -12.65 -12.57 -33.77
CA MET A 128 -12.38 -13.94 -34.16
C MET A 128 -13.57 -14.56 -34.90
N ASN A 129 -14.79 -14.37 -34.38
CA ASN A 129 -15.99 -14.89 -35.03
C ASN A 129 -16.26 -14.23 -36.39
N LYS A 130 -16.04 -12.91 -36.52
CA LYS A 130 -16.13 -12.20 -37.79
C LYS A 130 -15.11 -12.72 -38.80
N ALA A 131 -13.84 -12.87 -38.38
CA ALA A 131 -12.78 -13.41 -39.23
C ALA A 131 -13.08 -14.85 -39.68
N ARG A 132 -13.61 -15.69 -38.77
CA ARG A 132 -14.04 -17.06 -39.09
C ARG A 132 -15.14 -17.07 -40.15
N GLN A 133 -16.15 -16.21 -40.02
CA GLN A 133 -17.24 -16.12 -41.01
C GLN A 133 -16.70 -15.66 -42.37
N ALA A 134 -15.84 -14.64 -42.39
CA ALA A 134 -15.21 -14.16 -43.62
C ALA A 134 -14.36 -15.24 -44.32
N ALA A 135 -13.62 -16.04 -43.54
CA ALA A 135 -12.84 -17.17 -44.06
C ALA A 135 -13.75 -18.25 -44.68
N ILE A 136 -14.81 -18.67 -43.99
CA ILE A 136 -15.78 -19.65 -44.52
C ILE A 136 -16.42 -19.15 -45.82
N THR A 137 -16.87 -17.88 -45.85
CA THR A 137 -17.44 -17.29 -47.07
C THR A 137 -16.43 -17.26 -48.21
N LYS A 138 -15.16 -16.91 -47.93
CA LYS A 138 -14.09 -16.91 -48.93
C LYS A 138 -13.83 -18.31 -49.49
N GLU A 139 -13.72 -19.32 -48.63
CA GLU A 139 -13.55 -20.71 -49.05
C GLU A 139 -14.71 -21.19 -49.95
N ILE A 140 -15.96 -20.87 -49.59
CA ILE A 140 -17.12 -21.21 -50.41
C ILE A 140 -17.06 -20.52 -51.78
N LEU A 141 -16.70 -19.23 -51.82
CA LEU A 141 -16.57 -18.48 -53.08
C LEU A 141 -15.47 -19.06 -53.98
N GLU A 142 -14.35 -19.48 -53.40
CA GLU A 142 -13.26 -20.14 -54.13
C GLU A 142 -13.69 -21.50 -54.70
N ILE A 143 -14.46 -22.30 -53.94
CA ILE A 143 -15.00 -23.59 -54.40
C ILE A 143 -15.97 -23.39 -55.57
N VAL A 144 -16.92 -22.45 -55.45
CA VAL A 144 -17.92 -22.20 -56.49
C VAL A 144 -17.25 -21.63 -57.75
N GLY A 145 -16.37 -20.63 -57.60
CA GLY A 145 -15.66 -20.05 -58.74
C GLY A 145 -14.75 -21.05 -59.45
N GLY A 146 -14.10 -21.96 -58.72
CA GLY A 146 -13.32 -23.05 -59.30
C GLY A 146 -14.17 -24.09 -60.05
N ALA A 147 -15.34 -24.41 -59.53
CA ALA A 147 -16.27 -25.33 -60.19
C ALA A 147 -16.86 -24.74 -61.49
N GLU A 148 -17.23 -23.45 -61.49
CA GLU A 148 -17.71 -22.76 -62.69
C GLU A 148 -16.63 -22.66 -63.78
N ALA A 149 -15.37 -22.43 -63.39
CA ALA A 149 -14.25 -22.36 -64.33
C ALA A 149 -13.93 -23.69 -65.04
N LEU A 150 -14.36 -24.83 -64.48
CA LEU A 150 -14.22 -26.16 -65.11
C LEU A 150 -15.41 -26.52 -66.01
N ALA A 151 -16.53 -25.83 -65.87
CA ALA A 151 -17.76 -26.10 -66.61
C ALA A 151 -17.88 -25.30 -67.92
N GLY A 152 -17.07 -24.25 -68.10
CA GLY A 152 -16.92 -23.49 -69.34
C GLY A 152 -15.72 -23.95 -70.15
#